data_AF-A0A839FSF5-F1
#
_entry.id   AF-A0A839FSF5-F1
#
_cell.length_a   1.000
_cell.length_b   1.000
_cell.length_c   1.000
_cell.angle_alpha   90.00
_cell.angle_beta   90.00
_cell.angle_gamma   90.00
#
_symmetry.space_group_name_H-M   'P 1'
#
loop_
_entity.id
_entity.type
_entity.pdbx_description
1 polymer ?
#
loop_
_entity_poly.entity_id
_entity_poly.type
_entity_poly.pdbx_seq_one_letter_code
_entity_poly.pdbx_strand_id
1 'polypeptide(L)'
;MLGDFLVYPPRPPGLKGSRFCPQCLASDPYWRIAWRDPLTVACPIHRILLAGTCHACGQEPFATSAWAMNERPVTECPENRPDPQRRARTKLTKCGADLRNACCPEADPMTVAACALLFKGTSDPRGPRRAAGLPASNQEAAESLIFLVHGLSGDHSTKPTRDNIRSALSIAYQVLDKPTLCEAAAHAMKYRILRGHLGHVGMITPAPKGIPFPAAHPIIQALFLESIRDQLPLTMHLTYQLESTWPRAPQGVRVPQRETPVHFPRWSTPALALHRVPQLWWADGLEVANRDLTDFERFAMSLAICNVGRSMTLASIAEDLGATKASARFATRTWRRLAEPSGWRSLQAKFVELAEALQDEPPPINYQRRRELLPSPEAVRMLLPQLGVTEGLDDDELLWMWSFSTQSSCNLIPPQQRENLARRVTPRTPAPALLNRLSCALETYFDEPLYWTPP
;
A
#
# COMPACT_ATOMS: atom_id res chain seq x y z
N MET A 1 15.83 9.73 28.70
CA MET A 1 16.24 8.53 27.93
C MET A 1 14.98 7.86 27.40
N LEU A 2 14.40 8.42 26.33
CA LEU A 2 13.23 7.89 25.63
C LEU A 2 13.78 7.18 24.40
N GLY A 3 13.98 5.87 24.52
CA GLY A 3 14.61 5.05 23.49
C GLY A 3 13.77 4.96 22.24
N ASP A 4 14.46 5.05 21.10
CA ASP A 4 14.08 4.59 19.77
C ASP A 4 12.80 3.74 19.72
N PHE A 5 11.67 4.41 19.49
CA PHE A 5 10.37 3.76 19.33
C PHE A 5 10.34 3.04 17.96
N LEU A 6 10.85 1.81 17.97
CA LEU A 6 10.63 0.68 17.04
C LEU A 6 10.40 1.07 15.57
N VAL A 7 11.50 1.47 14.93
CA VAL A 7 11.64 1.50 13.47
C VAL A 7 11.82 0.08 12.91
N TYR A 8 12.17 -0.93 13.72
CA TYR A 8 12.47 -2.30 13.29
C TYR A 8 11.36 -3.31 13.60
N PRO A 9 11.19 -4.37 12.79
CA PRO A 9 10.16 -5.38 13.03
C PRO A 9 10.38 -6.07 14.38
N PRO A 10 9.31 -6.32 15.15
CA PRO A 10 9.40 -6.88 16.50
C PRO A 10 9.95 -8.31 16.44
N ARG A 11 11.12 -8.53 17.05
CA ARG A 11 11.72 -9.86 17.16
C ARG A 11 11.30 -10.55 18.46
N PRO A 12 11.07 -11.88 18.45
CA PRO A 12 10.90 -12.63 19.68
C PRO A 12 12.10 -12.41 20.62
N PRO A 13 11.90 -12.50 21.95
CA PRO A 13 13.01 -12.37 22.90
C PRO A 13 14.12 -13.38 22.58
N GLY A 14 15.37 -12.95 22.78
CA GLY A 14 16.54 -13.79 22.54
C GLY A 14 16.48 -15.10 23.32
N LEU A 15 16.89 -16.19 22.66
CA LEU A 15 17.06 -17.48 23.33
C LEU A 15 18.27 -17.43 24.27
N LYS A 16 18.23 -18.22 25.35
CA LYS A 16 19.32 -18.26 26.33
C LYS A 16 20.61 -18.82 25.73
N GLY A 17 20.50 -19.83 24.85
CA GLY A 17 21.63 -20.40 24.10
C GLY A 17 21.53 -20.19 22.59
N SER A 18 22.43 -20.85 21.86
CA SER A 18 22.47 -20.89 20.41
C SER A 18 22.13 -22.28 19.89
N ARG A 19 21.48 -22.32 18.73
CA ARG A 19 21.30 -23.55 17.96
C ARG A 19 22.53 -23.86 17.10
N PHE A 20 22.53 -25.02 16.46
CA PHE A 20 23.55 -25.39 15.48
C PHE A 20 23.05 -26.40 14.45
N CYS A 21 23.76 -26.48 13.33
CA CYS A 21 23.59 -27.53 12.33
C CYS A 21 24.79 -28.49 12.41
N PRO A 22 24.60 -29.78 12.74
CA PRO A 22 25.70 -30.75 12.85
C PRO A 22 26.45 -30.92 11.51
N GLN A 23 25.73 -30.88 10.39
CA GLN A 23 26.33 -31.00 9.05
C GLN A 23 27.16 -29.77 8.67
N CYS A 24 26.72 -28.55 9.03
CA CYS A 24 27.56 -27.35 8.85
C CYS A 24 28.82 -27.45 9.70
N LEU A 25 28.73 -27.87 10.96
CA LEU A 25 29.91 -28.01 11.82
C LEU A 25 30.89 -29.08 11.30
N ALA A 26 30.40 -30.09 10.59
CA ALA A 26 31.23 -31.12 9.97
C ALA A 26 31.96 -30.63 8.71
N SER A 27 31.30 -29.83 7.87
CA SER A 27 31.87 -29.33 6.61
C SER A 27 32.67 -28.04 6.75
N ASP A 28 32.22 -27.13 7.61
CA ASP A 28 32.79 -25.81 7.85
C ASP A 28 32.69 -25.50 9.36
N PRO A 29 33.71 -25.90 10.15
CA PRO A 29 33.68 -25.86 11.62
C PRO A 29 33.78 -24.42 12.13
N TYR A 30 32.67 -23.69 11.99
CA TYR A 30 32.47 -22.32 12.43
C TYR A 30 31.06 -22.15 13.00
N TRP A 31 30.94 -21.40 14.10
CA TRP A 31 29.65 -21.12 14.73
C TRP A 31 28.97 -19.92 14.10
N ARG A 32 27.88 -20.15 13.36
CA ARG A 32 27.20 -19.08 12.63
C ARG A 32 26.42 -18.17 13.58
N ILE A 33 26.63 -16.86 13.47
CA ILE A 33 25.92 -15.85 14.29
C ILE A 33 24.40 -15.94 14.14
N ALA A 34 23.91 -16.27 12.94
CA ALA A 34 22.49 -16.44 12.65
C ALA A 34 21.82 -17.50 13.52
N TRP A 35 22.54 -18.50 14.05
CA TRP A 35 21.93 -19.54 14.89
C TRP A 35 21.47 -19.04 16.27
N ARG A 36 21.89 -17.83 16.67
CA ARG A 36 21.40 -17.14 17.86
C ARG A 36 20.04 -16.46 17.63
N ASP A 37 19.70 -16.13 16.39
CA ASP A 37 18.45 -15.44 16.05
C ASP A 37 17.26 -16.37 16.23
N PRO A 38 16.30 -16.11 17.15
CA PRO A 38 15.14 -16.97 17.42
C PRO A 38 14.41 -17.49 16.18
N LEU A 39 14.39 -16.70 15.10
CA LEU A 39 13.70 -17.04 13.84
C LEU A 39 14.48 -18.00 12.94
N THR A 40 15.78 -18.23 13.18
CA THR A 40 16.59 -19.19 12.43
C THR A 40 16.44 -20.59 13.01
N VAL A 41 15.35 -21.28 12.68
CA VAL A 41 15.00 -22.61 13.24
C VAL A 41 15.48 -23.80 12.40
N ALA A 42 15.76 -23.59 11.11
CA ALA A 42 16.23 -24.62 10.19
C ALA A 42 17.49 -24.17 9.46
N CYS A 43 18.30 -25.14 9.01
CA CYS A 43 19.45 -24.87 8.15
C CYS A 43 18.96 -24.76 6.69
N PRO A 44 19.14 -23.61 6.00
CA PRO A 44 18.75 -23.49 4.60
C PRO A 44 19.62 -24.31 3.64
N ILE A 45 20.83 -24.68 4.07
CA ILE A 45 21.80 -25.47 3.28
C ILE A 45 21.46 -26.97 3.38
N HIS A 46 21.39 -27.48 4.61
CA HIS A 46 21.22 -28.91 4.89
C HIS A 46 19.77 -29.35 5.09
N ARG A 47 18.82 -28.40 5.09
CA ARG A 47 17.36 -28.63 5.19
C ARG A 47 16.91 -29.44 6.41
N ILE A 48 17.68 -29.37 7.49
CA ILE A 48 17.36 -29.99 8.79
C ILE A 48 16.96 -28.93 9.82
N LEU A 49 16.18 -29.33 10.82
CA LEU A 49 15.95 -28.48 11.99
C LEU A 49 17.26 -28.30 12.75
N LEU A 50 17.53 -27.08 13.22
CA LEU A 50 18.75 -26.84 13.99
C LEU A 50 18.61 -27.47 15.38
N ALA A 51 19.65 -28.18 15.80
CA ALA A 51 19.74 -28.70 17.15
C ALA A 51 19.81 -27.53 18.14
N GLY A 52 18.88 -27.51 19.10
CA GLY A 52 18.84 -26.51 20.15
C GLY A 52 19.40 -27.00 21.49
N THR A 53 19.79 -28.26 21.58
CA THR A 53 20.35 -28.91 22.78
C THR A 53 21.42 -29.92 22.37
N CYS A 54 22.37 -30.19 23.27
CA CYS A 54 23.35 -31.25 23.10
C CYS A 54 22.70 -32.62 23.31
N HIS A 55 22.95 -33.56 22.39
CA HIS A 55 22.41 -34.93 22.46
C HIS A 55 22.92 -35.73 23.68
N ALA A 56 24.05 -35.35 24.27
CA ALA A 56 24.64 -36.07 25.41
C ALA A 56 24.22 -35.51 26.78
N CYS A 57 24.19 -34.18 26.96
CA CYS A 57 23.89 -33.56 28.25
C CYS A 57 22.54 -32.82 28.32
N GLY A 58 21.83 -32.70 27.19
CA GLY A 58 20.55 -31.98 27.09
C GLY A 58 20.63 -30.46 27.22
N GLN A 59 21.81 -29.89 27.50
CA GLN A 59 21.98 -28.44 27.66
C GLN A 59 21.96 -27.70 26.32
N GLU A 60 21.45 -26.48 26.32
CA GLU A 60 21.55 -25.56 25.17
C GLU A 60 22.99 -25.01 25.08
N PRO A 61 23.68 -25.16 23.93
CA PRO A 61 25.02 -24.59 23.77
C PRO A 61 25.04 -23.08 24.01
N PHE A 62 26.03 -22.59 24.76
CA PHE A 62 26.23 -21.18 25.08
C PHE A 62 25.13 -20.56 25.96
N ALA A 63 24.32 -21.38 26.64
CA ALA A 63 23.27 -20.88 27.52
C ALA A 63 23.76 -20.48 28.92
N THR A 64 24.95 -20.94 29.32
CA THR A 64 25.57 -20.57 30.60
C THR A 64 26.91 -19.87 30.37
N SER A 65 27.61 -19.47 31.43
CA SER A 65 28.99 -18.95 31.32
C SER A 65 30.06 -20.04 31.17
N ALA A 66 29.68 -21.32 31.09
CA ALA A 66 30.62 -22.45 31.01
C ALA A 66 31.57 -22.38 29.80
N TRP A 67 31.11 -21.81 28.69
CA TRP A 67 31.90 -21.64 27.47
C TRP A 67 33.05 -20.66 27.64
N ALA A 68 32.89 -19.60 28.45
CA ALA A 68 33.92 -18.61 28.67
C ALA A 68 35.08 -19.14 29.53
N MET A 69 34.82 -20.20 30.29
CA MET A 69 35.77 -20.79 31.25
C MET A 69 36.52 -22.00 30.66
N ASN A 70 36.27 -22.37 29.40
CA ASN A 70 36.85 -23.56 28.77
C ASN A 70 37.13 -23.31 27.29
N GLU A 71 38.40 -23.30 26.89
CA GLU A 71 38.77 -23.40 25.48
C GLU A 71 38.39 -24.79 24.96
N ARG A 72 37.53 -24.83 23.94
CA ARG A 72 37.09 -26.06 23.26
C ARG A 72 36.96 -25.82 21.76
N PRO A 73 37.14 -26.86 20.93
CA PRO A 73 36.73 -26.82 19.54
C PRO A 73 35.25 -26.46 19.42
N VAL A 74 34.91 -25.68 18.40
CA VAL A 74 33.52 -25.26 18.13
C VAL A 74 32.57 -26.42 17.81
N THR A 75 33.13 -27.59 17.46
CA THR A 75 32.41 -28.84 17.23
C THR A 75 32.03 -29.56 18.53
N GLU A 76 32.53 -29.15 19.69
CA GLU A 76 32.24 -29.78 20.97
C GLU A 76 31.22 -28.99 21.79
N CYS A 77 30.44 -29.69 22.61
CA CYS A 77 29.50 -29.07 23.52
C CYS A 77 30.25 -28.17 24.50
N PRO A 78 29.94 -26.85 24.58
CA PRO A 78 30.66 -25.92 25.45
C PRO A 78 30.20 -25.99 26.91
N GLU A 79 29.09 -26.70 27.18
CA GLU A 79 28.45 -26.75 28.49
C GLU A 79 29.07 -27.78 29.43
N ASN A 80 28.66 -27.70 30.69
CA ASN A 80 28.92 -28.71 31.71
C ASN A 80 27.74 -29.69 31.77
N ARG A 81 27.99 -30.94 32.18
CA ARG A 81 26.92 -31.90 32.42
C ARG A 81 26.09 -31.46 33.64
N PRO A 82 24.75 -31.47 33.54
CA PRO A 82 23.91 -31.23 34.70
C PRO A 82 24.09 -32.37 35.70
N ASP A 83 24.32 -32.02 36.96
CA ASP A 83 24.38 -32.97 38.08
C ASP A 83 23.33 -32.55 39.12
N PRO A 84 22.19 -33.25 39.20
CA PRO A 84 21.10 -32.89 40.11
C PRO A 84 21.41 -33.15 41.59
N GLN A 85 22.44 -33.96 41.91
CA GLN A 85 22.84 -34.26 43.29
C GLN A 85 24.00 -33.37 43.78
N ARG A 86 24.33 -32.34 43.00
CA ARG A 86 25.51 -31.49 43.22
C ARG A 86 25.43 -30.67 44.50
N ARG A 87 26.49 -30.75 45.31
CA ARG A 87 26.77 -29.80 46.41
C ARG A 87 27.42 -28.52 45.87
N ALA A 88 27.14 -27.36 46.49
CA ALA A 88 27.50 -26.02 46.00
C ALA A 88 29.00 -25.77 45.69
N ARG A 89 29.92 -26.63 46.13
CA ARG A 89 31.38 -26.47 45.99
C ARG A 89 32.08 -27.52 45.11
N THR A 90 31.34 -28.45 44.47
CA THR A 90 31.95 -29.47 43.60
C THR A 90 32.24 -28.92 42.21
N LYS A 91 33.41 -29.28 41.64
CA LYS A 91 33.82 -28.93 40.27
C LYS A 91 32.80 -29.49 39.26
N LEU A 92 32.33 -28.65 38.34
CA LEU A 92 31.38 -29.05 37.30
C LEU A 92 32.07 -29.99 36.30
N THR A 93 31.44 -31.14 36.05
CA THR A 93 31.91 -32.08 35.03
C THR A 93 31.64 -31.51 33.65
N LYS A 94 32.67 -31.43 32.81
CA LYS A 94 32.56 -30.93 31.44
C LYS A 94 31.75 -31.91 30.58
N CYS A 95 30.96 -31.42 29.62
CA CYS A 95 30.29 -32.29 28.65
C CYS A 95 31.25 -32.75 27.54
N GLY A 96 31.74 -31.81 26.71
CA GLY A 96 32.70 -32.10 25.63
C GLY A 96 32.18 -33.01 24.52
N ALA A 97 30.89 -33.32 24.48
CA ALA A 97 30.34 -34.20 23.45
C ALA A 97 30.42 -33.56 22.06
N ASP A 98 30.81 -34.35 21.06
CA ASP A 98 30.91 -33.91 19.66
C ASP A 98 29.54 -33.61 19.06
N LEU A 99 29.24 -32.34 18.86
CA LEU A 99 27.96 -31.83 18.37
C LEU A 99 27.64 -32.29 16.94
N ARG A 100 28.63 -32.73 16.16
CA ARG A 100 28.42 -33.27 14.80
C ARG A 100 27.58 -34.56 14.83
N ASN A 101 27.57 -35.27 15.95
CA ASN A 101 26.80 -36.50 16.15
C ASN A 101 25.33 -36.25 16.54
N ALA A 102 24.89 -34.99 16.63
CA ALA A 102 23.49 -34.69 16.91
C ALA A 102 22.60 -35.18 15.75
N CYS A 103 21.58 -35.98 16.06
CA CYS A 103 20.54 -36.35 15.11
C CYS A 103 19.51 -35.22 15.02
N CYS A 104 19.32 -34.68 13.81
CA CYS A 104 18.34 -33.62 13.56
C CYS A 104 17.35 -34.10 12.51
N PRO A 105 16.03 -33.98 12.76
CA PRO A 105 15.03 -34.34 11.78
C PRO A 105 15.06 -33.35 10.59
N GLU A 106 14.55 -33.82 9.45
CA GLU A 106 14.30 -32.98 8.29
C GLU A 106 13.32 -31.84 8.65
N ALA A 107 13.60 -30.65 8.13
CA ALA A 107 12.73 -29.49 8.31
C ALA A 107 11.69 -29.45 7.19
N ASP A 108 10.47 -28.98 7.49
CA ASP A 108 9.49 -28.78 6.44
C ASP A 108 9.99 -27.73 5.41
N PRO A 109 9.70 -27.92 4.12
CA PRO A 109 10.23 -27.04 3.07
C PRO A 109 9.89 -25.56 3.26
N MET A 110 8.73 -25.24 3.85
CA MET A 110 8.29 -23.87 4.08
C MET A 110 9.12 -23.20 5.17
N THR A 111 9.42 -23.90 6.27
CA THR A 111 10.34 -23.40 7.30
C THR A 111 11.76 -23.18 6.76
N VAL A 112 12.24 -24.10 5.90
CA VAL A 112 13.55 -23.94 5.23
C VAL A 112 13.54 -22.68 4.36
N ALA A 113 12.50 -22.48 3.56
CA ALA A 113 12.34 -21.32 2.69
C ALA A 113 12.22 -20.00 3.49
N ALA A 114 11.52 -20.02 4.62
CA ALA A 114 11.43 -18.90 5.56
C ALA A 114 12.81 -18.51 6.12
N CYS A 115 13.61 -19.48 6.58
CA CYS A 115 14.96 -19.23 7.08
C CYS A 115 15.89 -18.73 5.97
N ALA A 116 15.75 -19.27 4.75
CA ALA A 116 16.50 -18.81 3.59
C ALA A 116 16.15 -17.36 3.22
N LEU A 117 14.87 -16.97 3.32
CA LEU A 117 14.42 -15.60 3.10
C LEU A 117 15.05 -14.63 4.13
N LEU A 118 15.04 -14.97 5.42
CA LEU A 118 15.68 -14.16 6.46
C LEU A 118 17.18 -13.97 6.19
N PHE A 119 17.87 -15.01 5.73
CA PHE A 119 19.28 -14.93 5.36
C PHE A 119 19.50 -14.05 4.12
N LYS A 120 18.66 -14.17 3.08
CA LYS A 120 18.74 -13.31 1.89
C LYS A 120 18.47 -11.85 2.21
N GLY A 121 17.53 -11.57 3.11
CA GLY A 121 17.22 -10.20 3.54
C GLY A 121 18.40 -9.46 4.20
N THR A 122 19.43 -10.17 4.68
CA THR A 122 20.65 -9.57 5.23
C THR A 122 21.84 -9.65 4.28
N SER A 123 21.98 -10.74 3.53
CA SER A 123 23.12 -10.96 2.61
C SER A 123 22.98 -10.27 1.26
N ASP A 124 21.75 -10.12 0.77
CA ASP A 124 21.42 -9.44 -0.48
C ASP A 124 20.10 -8.66 -0.30
N PRO A 125 20.10 -7.60 0.53
CA PRO A 125 18.88 -6.92 0.95
C PRO A 125 18.08 -6.32 -0.21
N ARG A 126 18.77 -5.83 -1.25
CA ARG A 126 18.17 -5.16 -2.43
C ARG A 126 17.81 -6.11 -3.57
N GLY A 127 18.12 -7.40 -3.44
CA GLY A 127 17.79 -8.39 -4.47
C GLY A 127 16.28 -8.44 -4.75
N PRO A 128 15.86 -8.50 -6.03
CA PRO A 128 14.45 -8.49 -6.41
C PRO A 128 13.76 -9.80 -6.00
N ARG A 129 12.53 -9.67 -5.53
CA ARG A 129 11.68 -10.77 -5.05
C ARG A 129 10.21 -10.43 -5.27
N ARG A 130 9.34 -11.42 -5.11
CA ARG A 130 7.90 -11.21 -4.91
C ARG A 130 7.50 -11.68 -3.52
N ALA A 131 6.59 -10.95 -2.89
CA ALA A 131 6.02 -11.27 -1.59
C ALA A 131 4.53 -10.92 -1.57
N ALA A 132 3.68 -11.89 -1.24
CA ALA A 132 2.22 -11.79 -1.31
C ALA A 132 1.73 -11.31 -2.70
N GLY A 133 2.38 -11.76 -3.77
CA GLY A 133 2.11 -11.33 -5.14
C GLY A 133 2.58 -9.91 -5.49
N LEU A 134 3.20 -9.16 -4.57
CA LEU A 134 3.70 -7.81 -4.79
C LEU A 134 5.20 -7.84 -5.15
N PRO A 135 5.70 -6.95 -6.04
CA PRO A 135 7.13 -6.81 -6.26
C PRO A 135 7.80 -6.26 -5.00
N ALA A 136 8.89 -6.85 -4.51
CA ALA A 136 9.54 -6.45 -3.28
C ALA A 136 11.03 -6.78 -3.32
N SER A 137 11.81 -6.22 -2.40
CA SER A 137 13.19 -6.61 -2.14
C SER A 137 13.23 -7.80 -1.17
N ASN A 138 14.38 -8.50 -1.10
CA ASN A 138 14.60 -9.53 -0.10
C ASN A 138 14.45 -8.99 1.33
N GLN A 139 14.87 -7.76 1.59
CA GLN A 139 14.73 -7.12 2.90
C GLN A 139 13.26 -6.88 3.25
N GLU A 140 12.47 -6.24 2.39
CA GLU A 140 11.04 -5.97 2.64
C GLU A 140 10.25 -7.26 2.84
N ALA A 141 10.57 -8.31 2.08
CA ALA A 141 9.97 -9.63 2.26
C ALA A 141 10.36 -10.28 3.59
N ALA A 142 11.63 -10.16 4.02
CA ALA A 142 12.09 -10.66 5.31
C ALA A 142 11.49 -9.88 6.49
N GLU A 143 11.38 -8.56 6.41
CA GLU A 143 10.72 -7.73 7.42
C GLU A 143 9.23 -8.08 7.54
N SER A 144 8.53 -8.26 6.41
CA SER A 144 7.14 -8.73 6.38
C SER A 144 6.97 -10.09 7.05
N LEU A 145 7.90 -11.02 6.80
CA LEU A 145 7.89 -12.33 7.43
C LEU A 145 7.97 -12.20 8.97
N ILE A 146 8.83 -11.33 9.48
CA ILE A 146 8.98 -11.09 10.92
C ILE A 146 7.67 -10.52 11.50
N PHE A 147 7.04 -9.55 10.82
CA PHE A 147 5.75 -9.00 11.25
C PHE A 147 4.66 -10.08 11.31
N LEU A 148 4.54 -10.91 10.27
CA LEU A 148 3.55 -12.00 10.23
C LEU A 148 3.79 -13.04 11.33
N VAL A 149 5.06 -13.44 11.55
CA VAL A 149 5.43 -14.34 12.66
C VAL A 149 5.07 -13.73 14.01
N HIS A 150 5.32 -12.43 14.18
CA HIS A 150 4.93 -11.73 15.41
C HIS A 150 3.41 -11.70 15.60
N GLY A 151 2.63 -11.42 14.56
CA GLY A 151 1.16 -11.48 14.61
C GLY A 151 0.64 -12.87 14.99
N LEU A 152 1.23 -13.92 14.42
CA LEU A 152 0.92 -15.31 14.76
C LEU A 152 1.35 -15.73 16.17
N SER A 153 2.37 -15.09 16.72
CA SER A 153 2.93 -15.43 18.05
C SER A 153 2.39 -14.53 19.17
N GLY A 154 1.75 -13.41 18.85
CA GLY A 154 1.26 -12.39 19.78
C GLY A 154 -0.03 -12.76 20.51
N ASP A 155 -0.75 -13.79 20.05
CA ASP A 155 -1.96 -14.31 20.72
C ASP A 155 -1.66 -15.13 21.98
N HIS A 156 -0.39 -15.25 22.39
CA HIS A 156 0.02 -16.03 23.55
C HIS A 156 0.38 -15.14 24.74
N SER A 157 -0.41 -15.26 25.83
CA SER A 157 -0.10 -14.70 27.16
C SER A 157 1.20 -15.28 27.77
N THR A 158 1.77 -16.32 27.16
CA THR A 158 3.01 -17.00 27.55
C THR A 158 4.12 -16.80 26.50
N LYS A 159 5.38 -16.88 26.93
CA LYS A 159 6.54 -16.78 26.01
C LYS A 159 6.43 -17.83 24.89
N PRO A 160 6.56 -17.46 23.61
CA PRO A 160 6.40 -18.41 22.50
C PRO A 160 7.45 -19.52 22.57
N THR A 161 7.02 -20.77 22.39
CA THR A 161 7.93 -21.92 22.34
C THR A 161 8.62 -22.00 20.97
N ARG A 162 9.68 -22.83 20.87
CA ARG A 162 10.37 -23.09 19.60
C ARG A 162 9.44 -23.67 18.54
N ASP A 163 8.54 -24.56 18.94
CA ASP A 163 7.56 -25.15 18.03
C ASP A 163 6.53 -24.13 17.56
N ASN A 164 6.11 -23.19 18.42
CA ASN A 164 5.24 -22.08 18.01
C ASN A 164 5.92 -21.21 16.94
N ILE A 165 7.19 -20.84 17.15
CA ILE A 165 7.95 -20.02 16.19
C ILE A 165 8.11 -20.77 14.85
N ARG A 166 8.43 -22.06 14.87
CA ARG A 166 8.54 -22.88 13.66
C ARG A 166 7.22 -22.91 12.88
N SER A 167 6.11 -23.20 13.54
CA SER A 167 4.79 -23.20 12.90
C SER A 167 4.42 -21.82 12.36
N ALA A 168 4.72 -20.75 13.10
CA ALA A 168 4.48 -19.39 12.66
C ALA A 168 5.30 -19.01 11.43
N LEU A 169 6.58 -19.40 11.35
CA LEU A 169 7.44 -19.19 10.18
C LEU A 169 6.90 -19.89 8.95
N SER A 170 6.51 -21.16 9.10
CA SER A 170 5.95 -21.96 8.00
C SER A 170 4.68 -21.32 7.44
N ILE A 171 3.75 -20.89 8.30
CA ILE A 171 2.50 -20.22 7.89
C ILE A 171 2.78 -18.85 7.29
N ALA A 172 3.63 -18.04 7.92
CA ALA A 172 3.96 -16.69 7.44
C ALA A 172 4.63 -16.74 6.06
N TYR A 173 5.52 -17.70 5.81
CA TYR A 173 6.11 -17.89 4.49
C TYR A 173 5.04 -18.30 3.46
N GLN A 174 4.13 -19.21 3.80
CA GLN A 174 3.04 -19.61 2.90
C GLN A 174 2.13 -18.45 2.49
N VAL A 175 1.94 -17.43 3.34
CA VAL A 175 1.25 -16.18 2.97
C VAL A 175 2.06 -15.39 1.95
N LEU A 176 3.36 -15.19 2.22
CA LEU A 176 4.23 -14.40 1.35
C LEU A 176 4.54 -15.09 0.02
N ASP A 177 4.48 -16.40 -0.04
CA ASP A 177 4.75 -17.19 -1.25
C ASP A 177 3.55 -17.24 -2.21
N LYS A 178 2.38 -16.68 -1.82
CA LYS A 178 1.22 -16.63 -2.71
C LYS A 178 1.49 -15.76 -3.95
N PRO A 179 1.01 -16.18 -5.13
CA PRO A 179 1.27 -15.50 -6.39
C PRO A 179 0.51 -14.17 -6.52
N THR A 180 -0.61 -14.04 -5.81
CA THR A 180 -1.49 -12.86 -5.85
C THR A 180 -1.80 -12.34 -4.45
N LEU A 181 -2.07 -11.03 -4.34
CA LEU A 181 -2.43 -10.41 -3.07
C LEU A 181 -3.74 -10.96 -2.51
N CYS A 182 -4.71 -11.25 -3.39
CA CYS A 182 -5.99 -11.86 -3.03
C CYS A 182 -5.80 -13.22 -2.35
N GLU A 183 -5.00 -14.11 -2.95
CA GLU A 183 -4.69 -15.42 -2.35
C GLU A 183 -3.92 -15.29 -1.03
N ALA A 184 -2.97 -14.35 -0.97
CA ALA A 184 -2.19 -14.06 0.23
C ALA A 184 -3.09 -13.60 1.38
N ALA A 185 -4.00 -12.66 1.12
CA ALA A 185 -4.95 -12.14 2.10
C ALA A 185 -5.94 -13.20 2.57
N ALA A 186 -6.50 -14.00 1.65
CA ALA A 186 -7.38 -15.12 1.99
C ALA A 186 -6.67 -16.15 2.89
N HIS A 187 -5.39 -16.44 2.60
CA HIS A 187 -4.58 -17.32 3.44
C HIS A 187 -4.31 -16.69 4.82
N ALA A 188 -3.96 -15.41 4.88
CA ALA A 188 -3.75 -14.70 6.13
C ALA A 188 -5.02 -14.64 7.01
N MET A 189 -6.20 -14.47 6.40
CA MET A 189 -7.49 -14.51 7.09
C MET A 189 -7.81 -15.89 7.67
N LYS A 190 -7.53 -16.96 6.93
CA LYS A 190 -7.71 -18.35 7.38
C LYS A 190 -6.98 -18.61 8.70
N TYR A 191 -5.76 -18.09 8.83
CA TYR A 191 -4.93 -18.23 10.04
C TYR A 191 -5.09 -17.08 11.04
N ARG A 192 -6.07 -16.17 10.82
CA ARG A 192 -6.37 -15.03 11.70
C ARG A 192 -5.17 -14.10 11.96
N ILE A 193 -4.19 -14.07 11.07
CA ILE A 193 -2.94 -13.29 11.22
C ILE A 193 -3.22 -11.79 11.30
N LEU A 194 -4.24 -11.35 10.57
CA LEU A 194 -4.67 -9.96 10.47
C LEU A 194 -5.74 -9.62 11.53
N ARG A 195 -5.81 -10.38 12.63
CA ARG A 195 -6.60 -10.01 13.82
C ARG A 195 -5.65 -9.49 14.91
N GLY A 196 -6.11 -8.56 15.76
CA GLY A 196 -5.27 -7.99 16.82
C GLY A 196 -4.31 -6.89 16.36
N HIS A 197 -3.01 -7.00 16.67
CA HIS A 197 -2.01 -5.94 16.42
C HIS A 197 -1.79 -5.59 14.95
N LEU A 198 -1.97 -6.56 14.04
CA LEU A 198 -1.91 -6.35 12.58
C LEU A 198 -3.28 -6.05 11.96
N GLY A 199 -4.35 -6.13 12.75
CA GLY A 199 -5.74 -5.97 12.31
C GLY A 199 -6.42 -4.69 12.77
N HIS A 200 -5.67 -3.73 13.31
CA HIS A 200 -6.25 -2.58 14.00
C HIS A 200 -6.80 -1.54 13.02
N VAL A 201 -7.97 -0.97 13.34
CA VAL A 201 -8.62 0.12 12.57
C VAL A 201 -7.70 1.34 12.34
N GLY A 202 -6.63 1.51 13.14
CA GLY A 202 -5.61 2.54 12.91
C GLY A 202 -4.71 2.30 11.69
N MET A 203 -4.94 1.24 10.91
CA MET A 203 -4.43 1.07 9.54
C MET A 203 -5.22 1.93 8.51
N ILE A 204 -6.42 2.41 8.89
CA ILE A 204 -7.38 3.19 8.08
C ILE A 204 -7.62 4.58 8.70
N THR A 205 -7.45 4.72 10.02
CA THR A 205 -7.57 6.01 10.74
C THR A 205 -6.24 6.42 11.36
N PRO A 206 -5.99 7.73 11.59
CA PRO A 206 -4.77 8.16 12.26
C PRO A 206 -4.63 7.45 13.61
N ALA A 207 -3.47 6.83 13.83
CA ALA A 207 -3.15 6.15 15.07
C ALA A 207 -3.21 7.12 16.28
N PRO A 208 -3.66 6.65 17.46
CA PRO A 208 -3.40 7.37 18.71
C PRO A 208 -1.88 7.56 18.89
N LYS A 209 -1.45 8.72 19.41
CA LYS A 209 -0.04 9.01 19.66
C LYS A 209 0.60 7.92 20.54
N GLY A 210 1.74 7.37 20.10
CA GLY A 210 2.62 6.54 20.92
C GLY A 210 2.58 5.03 20.70
N ILE A 211 1.80 4.52 19.74
CA ILE A 211 1.82 3.09 19.37
C ILE A 211 2.69 2.90 18.12
N PRO A 212 3.81 2.15 18.18
CA PRO A 212 4.58 1.76 16.99
C PRO A 212 3.67 0.93 16.08
N PHE A 213 3.51 1.33 14.82
CA PHE A 213 2.48 0.78 13.94
C PHE A 213 3.07 -0.17 12.89
N PRO A 214 2.73 -1.49 12.92
CA PRO A 214 2.97 -2.40 11.81
C PRO A 214 2.30 -1.95 10.49
N ALA A 215 1.29 -1.07 10.56
CA ALA A 215 0.66 -0.41 9.40
C ALA A 215 1.63 0.38 8.52
N ALA A 216 2.82 0.71 9.03
CA ALA A 216 3.84 1.39 8.24
C ALA A 216 4.50 0.45 7.22
N HIS A 217 4.41 -0.88 7.38
CA HIS A 217 5.05 -1.80 6.43
C HIS A 217 4.15 -2.05 5.20
N PRO A 218 4.60 -1.72 3.97
CA PRO A 218 3.78 -1.72 2.76
C PRO A 218 3.04 -3.02 2.49
N ILE A 219 3.72 -4.17 2.58
CA ILE A 219 3.13 -5.49 2.32
C ILE A 219 2.04 -5.83 3.35
N ILE A 220 2.26 -5.47 4.61
CA ILE A 220 1.29 -5.74 5.69
C ILE A 220 0.04 -4.87 5.51
N GLN A 221 0.22 -3.60 5.14
CA GLN A 221 -0.88 -2.70 4.81
C GLN A 221 -1.69 -3.21 3.61
N ALA A 222 -1.03 -3.62 2.53
CA ALA A 222 -1.69 -4.15 1.35
C ALA A 222 -2.49 -5.44 1.66
N LEU A 223 -1.91 -6.38 2.41
CA LEU A 223 -2.60 -7.59 2.87
C LEU A 223 -3.85 -7.28 3.69
N PHE A 224 -3.75 -6.33 4.60
CA PHE A 224 -4.88 -5.92 5.43
C PHE A 224 -5.99 -5.26 4.61
N LEU A 225 -5.65 -4.29 3.76
CA LEU A 225 -6.60 -3.62 2.88
C LEU A 225 -7.33 -4.62 1.97
N GLU A 226 -6.62 -5.60 1.44
CA GLU A 226 -7.22 -6.68 0.67
C GLU A 226 -8.19 -7.52 1.51
N SER A 227 -7.82 -7.84 2.76
CA SER A 227 -8.64 -8.69 3.66
C SER A 227 -9.99 -8.07 4.07
N ILE A 228 -10.08 -6.74 4.03
CA ILE A 228 -11.31 -6.00 4.38
C ILE A 228 -11.98 -5.36 3.16
N ARG A 229 -11.46 -5.59 1.96
CA ARG A 229 -11.88 -4.94 0.70
C ARG A 229 -13.40 -4.92 0.56
N ASP A 230 -14.06 -6.06 0.68
CA ASP A 230 -15.51 -6.17 0.44
C ASP A 230 -16.37 -5.50 1.53
N GLN A 231 -15.77 -5.11 2.65
CA GLN A 231 -16.42 -4.36 3.74
C GLN A 231 -16.27 -2.85 3.57
N LEU A 232 -15.40 -2.40 2.65
CA LEU A 232 -15.14 -1.00 2.41
C LEU A 232 -16.20 -0.38 1.48
N PRO A 233 -16.64 0.86 1.74
CA PRO A 233 -17.41 1.63 0.76
C PRO A 233 -16.63 1.85 -0.53
N LEU A 234 -17.31 1.96 -1.68
CA LEU A 234 -16.67 2.19 -2.99
C LEU A 234 -15.76 3.43 -3.01
N THR A 235 -16.07 4.47 -2.25
CA THR A 235 -15.22 5.65 -2.11
C THR A 235 -13.88 5.31 -1.48
N MET A 236 -13.87 4.45 -0.45
CA MET A 236 -12.66 4.00 0.23
C MET A 236 -11.81 3.13 -0.68
N HIS A 237 -12.39 2.40 -1.63
CA HIS A 237 -11.61 1.64 -2.60
C HIS A 237 -10.64 2.54 -3.39
N LEU A 238 -11.13 3.71 -3.82
CA LEU A 238 -10.34 4.71 -4.55
C LEU A 238 -9.37 5.45 -3.62
N THR A 239 -9.84 5.86 -2.44
CA THR A 239 -9.01 6.50 -1.41
C THR A 239 -7.79 5.65 -1.02
N TYR A 240 -7.98 4.33 -0.90
CA TYR A 240 -6.92 3.36 -0.57
C TYR A 240 -6.24 2.72 -1.79
N GLN A 241 -6.64 3.11 -3.00
CA GLN A 241 -6.04 2.66 -4.26
C GLN A 241 -5.98 1.12 -4.38
N LEU A 242 -7.07 0.42 -4.05
CA LEU A 242 -7.08 -1.05 -3.93
C LEU A 242 -6.77 -1.80 -5.25
N GLU A 243 -6.88 -1.15 -6.40
CA GLU A 243 -6.52 -1.73 -7.72
C GLU A 243 -5.18 -1.20 -8.26
N SER A 244 -4.43 -0.43 -7.47
CA SER A 244 -3.05 -0.12 -7.81
C SER A 244 -2.15 -1.33 -7.52
N THR A 245 -0.92 -1.32 -8.05
CA THR A 245 0.10 -2.33 -7.69
C THR A 245 0.35 -2.37 -6.19
N TRP A 246 0.12 -1.25 -5.48
CA TRP A 246 0.37 -1.11 -4.04
C TRP A 246 -0.79 -0.39 -3.33
N PRO A 247 -1.83 -1.14 -2.90
CA PRO A 247 -2.88 -0.61 -2.05
C PRO A 247 -2.30 0.01 -0.78
N ARG A 248 -2.69 1.26 -0.48
CA ARG A 248 -2.06 2.05 0.59
C ARG A 248 -2.97 3.14 1.13
N ALA A 249 -2.68 3.62 2.34
CA ALA A 249 -3.41 4.75 2.91
C ALA A 249 -3.25 6.03 2.06
N PRO A 250 -4.29 6.89 2.00
CA PRO A 250 -4.20 8.17 1.32
C PRO A 250 -3.14 9.06 1.98
N GLN A 251 -2.55 9.95 1.17
CA GLN A 251 -1.56 10.87 1.67
C GLN A 251 -2.16 11.93 2.60
N GLY A 252 -1.39 12.41 3.59
CA GLY A 252 -1.82 13.40 4.57
C GLY A 252 -2.46 12.84 5.84
N VAL A 253 -2.78 11.54 5.86
CA VAL A 253 -3.05 10.83 7.12
C VAL A 253 -1.70 10.66 7.83
N ARG A 254 -1.61 11.10 9.10
CA ARG A 254 -0.40 10.97 9.94
C ARG A 254 -0.13 9.50 10.31
N VAL A 255 0.12 8.66 9.32
CA VAL A 255 0.78 7.37 9.50
C VAL A 255 2.26 7.66 9.25
N PRO A 256 3.17 7.39 10.20
CA PRO A 256 4.60 7.44 9.94
C PRO A 256 4.90 6.44 8.81
N GLN A 257 5.01 6.91 7.57
CA GLN A 257 5.38 6.06 6.45
C GLN A 257 6.89 5.87 6.51
N ARG A 258 7.33 4.62 6.63
CA ARG A 258 8.73 4.25 6.46
C ARG A 258 9.12 4.46 4.98
N GLU A 259 10.42 4.50 4.73
CA GLU A 259 11.08 4.66 3.43
C GLU A 259 10.28 4.07 2.26
N THR A 260 10.22 4.82 1.15
CA THR A 260 9.60 4.43 -0.12
C THR A 260 9.99 2.98 -0.47
N PRO A 261 9.03 2.06 -0.68
CA PRO A 261 9.33 0.72 -1.14
C PRO A 261 10.24 0.78 -2.36
N VAL A 262 11.31 -0.02 -2.36
CA VAL A 262 12.38 0.07 -3.38
C VAL A 262 11.81 -0.15 -4.79
N HIS A 263 10.74 -0.95 -4.89
CA HIS A 263 10.10 -1.32 -6.15
C HIS A 263 8.82 -0.52 -6.46
N PHE A 264 8.56 0.59 -5.77
CA PHE A 264 7.46 1.49 -6.13
C PHE A 264 7.82 2.98 -5.92
N PRO A 265 8.37 3.64 -6.96
CA PRO A 265 8.78 5.04 -6.86
C PRO A 265 7.61 6.00 -6.57
N ARG A 266 6.35 5.59 -6.86
CA ARG A 266 5.15 6.42 -6.66
C ARG A 266 4.51 6.30 -5.27
N TRP A 267 5.14 5.60 -4.34
CA TRP A 267 4.60 5.41 -3.00
C TRP A 267 4.36 6.76 -2.30
N SER A 268 5.32 7.67 -2.43
CA SER A 268 5.29 9.02 -1.87
C SER A 268 4.71 10.09 -2.82
N THR A 269 4.21 9.72 -3.99
CA THR A 269 3.63 10.69 -4.93
C THR A 269 2.27 11.23 -4.45
N PRO A 270 2.09 12.57 -4.38
CA PRO A 270 0.84 13.17 -3.93
C PRO A 270 -0.36 12.78 -4.77
N ALA A 271 -1.56 12.85 -4.18
CA ALA A 271 -2.79 12.69 -4.93
C ALA A 271 -2.88 13.72 -6.07
N LEU A 272 -3.51 13.33 -7.18
CA LEU A 272 -3.64 14.17 -8.39
C LEU A 272 -4.16 15.56 -8.05
N ALA A 273 -3.49 16.60 -8.55
CA ALA A 273 -3.88 17.98 -8.30
C ALA A 273 -5.22 18.32 -8.99
N LEU A 274 -6.17 18.87 -8.25
CA LEU A 274 -7.55 19.09 -8.71
C LEU A 274 -7.66 20.08 -9.87
N HIS A 275 -6.72 21.04 -9.97
CA HIS A 275 -6.68 22.00 -11.06
C HIS A 275 -6.44 21.36 -12.44
N ARG A 276 -5.92 20.13 -12.48
CA ARG A 276 -5.68 19.36 -13.72
C ARG A 276 -6.92 18.63 -14.22
N VAL A 277 -8.00 18.58 -13.43
CA VAL A 277 -9.17 17.79 -13.76
C VAL A 277 -10.35 18.71 -14.12
N PRO A 278 -10.98 18.52 -15.29
CA PRO A 278 -12.18 19.27 -15.65
C PRO A 278 -13.36 18.85 -14.77
N GLN A 279 -14.39 19.70 -14.69
CA GLN A 279 -15.61 19.32 -13.99
C GLN A 279 -16.28 18.12 -14.70
N LEU A 280 -16.34 18.14 -16.03
CA LEU A 280 -16.78 17.01 -16.84
C LEU A 280 -15.56 16.34 -17.47
N TRP A 281 -15.34 15.06 -17.18
CA TRP A 281 -14.31 14.27 -17.84
C TRP A 281 -14.40 14.39 -19.37
N TRP A 282 -13.28 14.41 -20.09
CA TRP A 282 -13.25 14.56 -21.55
C TRP A 282 -14.17 13.54 -22.25
N ALA A 283 -14.87 14.01 -23.29
CA ALA A 283 -15.79 13.16 -24.07
C ALA A 283 -15.00 12.14 -24.92
N ASP A 284 -13.90 12.59 -25.50
CA ASP A 284 -12.94 11.76 -26.21
C ASP A 284 -11.91 11.23 -25.20
N GLY A 285 -11.65 9.93 -25.20
CA GLY A 285 -10.63 9.32 -24.34
C GLY A 285 -11.12 8.22 -23.40
N LEU A 286 -12.29 7.64 -23.65
CA LEU A 286 -12.79 6.60 -22.76
C LEU A 286 -13.72 5.55 -23.40
N GLU A 287 -13.20 4.34 -23.57
CA GLU A 287 -13.98 3.14 -23.90
C GLU A 287 -14.60 2.47 -22.65
N VAL A 288 -15.08 3.24 -21.65
CA VAL A 288 -15.73 2.62 -20.47
C VAL A 288 -17.18 2.24 -20.77
N ALA A 289 -17.83 2.96 -21.68
CA ALA A 289 -19.16 2.64 -22.17
C ALA A 289 -19.14 2.67 -23.70
N ASN A 290 -19.77 1.67 -24.33
CA ASN A 290 -20.00 1.65 -25.79
C ASN A 290 -21.08 2.67 -26.21
N ARG A 291 -21.12 3.83 -25.57
CA ARG A 291 -22.05 4.92 -25.78
C ARG A 291 -21.52 6.23 -25.20
N ASP A 292 -22.11 7.33 -25.64
CA ASP A 292 -21.87 8.64 -25.05
C ASP A 292 -22.31 8.68 -23.57
N LEU A 293 -21.47 9.31 -22.75
CA LEU A 293 -21.72 9.52 -21.34
C LEU A 293 -22.47 10.82 -21.12
N THR A 294 -23.44 10.79 -20.20
CA THR A 294 -24.13 12.00 -19.74
C THR A 294 -23.20 12.90 -18.93
N ASP A 295 -23.53 14.20 -18.79
CA ASP A 295 -22.79 15.13 -17.93
C ASP A 295 -22.61 14.59 -16.50
N PHE A 296 -23.64 13.96 -15.94
CA PHE A 296 -23.58 13.37 -14.60
C PHE A 296 -22.62 12.18 -14.52
N GLU A 297 -22.50 11.39 -15.59
CA GLU A 297 -21.54 10.29 -15.69
C GLU A 297 -20.11 10.81 -15.83
N ARG A 298 -19.89 11.78 -16.73
CA ARG A 298 -18.60 12.45 -16.91
C ARG A 298 -18.13 13.15 -15.64
N PHE A 299 -19.03 13.82 -14.91
CA PHE A 299 -18.72 14.41 -13.60
C PHE A 299 -18.42 13.36 -12.53
N ALA A 300 -19.19 12.26 -12.49
CA ALA A 300 -18.91 11.17 -11.55
C ALA A 300 -17.51 10.57 -11.80
N MET A 301 -17.05 10.53 -13.05
CA MET A 301 -15.68 10.12 -13.36
C MET A 301 -14.63 11.10 -12.84
N SER A 302 -14.76 12.40 -13.11
CA SER A 302 -13.86 13.41 -12.55
C SER A 302 -13.77 13.30 -11.02
N LEU A 303 -14.91 13.08 -10.35
CA LEU A 303 -14.94 12.81 -8.91
C LEU A 303 -14.15 11.56 -8.52
N ALA A 304 -14.29 10.45 -9.26
CA ALA A 304 -13.60 9.20 -8.96
C ALA A 304 -12.09 9.35 -9.05
N ILE A 305 -11.61 9.97 -10.14
CA ILE A 305 -10.19 10.16 -10.44
C ILE A 305 -9.56 11.11 -9.43
N CYS A 306 -10.24 12.21 -9.08
CA CYS A 306 -9.80 13.11 -8.01
C CYS A 306 -9.79 12.47 -6.61
N ASN A 307 -10.60 11.43 -6.38
CA ASN A 307 -10.68 10.73 -5.10
C ASN A 307 -9.56 9.68 -4.92
N VAL A 308 -8.85 9.30 -5.99
CA VAL A 308 -7.74 8.34 -5.94
C VAL A 308 -6.65 8.84 -5.00
N GLY A 309 -6.34 8.06 -3.96
CA GLY A 309 -5.28 8.38 -3.00
C GLY A 309 -5.54 9.58 -2.09
N ARG A 310 -6.77 10.12 -2.09
CA ARG A 310 -7.14 11.35 -1.38
C ARG A 310 -8.07 11.07 -0.20
N SER A 311 -7.81 11.70 0.94
CA SER A 311 -8.61 11.56 2.18
C SER A 311 -9.78 12.55 2.28
N MET A 312 -10.10 13.27 1.20
CA MET A 312 -11.17 14.28 1.18
C MET A 312 -12.52 13.62 0.93
N THR A 313 -13.59 14.27 1.39
CA THR A 313 -14.96 13.82 1.06
C THR A 313 -15.29 14.13 -0.39
N LEU A 314 -16.13 13.31 -1.04
CA LEU A 314 -16.61 13.61 -2.40
C LEU A 314 -17.32 14.96 -2.51
N ALA A 315 -17.97 15.42 -1.44
CA ALA A 315 -18.62 16.73 -1.41
C ALA A 315 -17.60 17.87 -1.50
N SER A 316 -16.45 17.74 -0.83
CA SER A 316 -15.36 18.71 -0.93
C SER A 316 -14.72 18.70 -2.32
N ILE A 317 -14.49 17.51 -2.87
CA ILE A 317 -13.95 17.37 -4.23
C ILE A 317 -14.92 17.98 -5.25
N ALA A 318 -16.24 17.79 -5.09
CA ALA A 318 -17.25 18.39 -5.95
C ALA A 318 -17.17 19.93 -5.95
N GLU A 319 -16.97 20.55 -4.78
CA GLU A 319 -16.80 22.00 -4.68
C GLU A 319 -15.53 22.49 -5.38
N ASP A 320 -14.41 21.80 -5.21
CA ASP A 320 -13.15 22.15 -5.88
C ASP A 320 -13.25 21.98 -7.41
N LEU A 321 -14.13 21.09 -7.87
CA LEU A 321 -14.54 20.95 -9.27
C LEU A 321 -15.59 21.98 -9.71
N GLY A 322 -15.93 22.96 -8.88
CA GLY A 322 -16.90 24.02 -9.16
C GLY A 322 -18.37 23.56 -9.19
N ALA A 323 -18.67 22.39 -8.64
CA ALA A 323 -20.03 21.86 -8.53
C ALA A 323 -20.59 22.02 -7.10
N THR A 324 -21.90 21.90 -6.93
CA THR A 324 -22.49 21.89 -5.58
C THR A 324 -22.12 20.62 -4.80
N LYS A 325 -21.98 20.73 -3.46
CA LYS A 325 -21.83 19.56 -2.57
C LYS A 325 -22.90 18.48 -2.80
N ALA A 326 -24.12 18.90 -3.11
CA ALA A 326 -25.25 18.00 -3.33
C ALA A 326 -25.06 17.09 -4.56
N SER A 327 -24.31 17.57 -5.56
CA SER A 327 -23.97 16.79 -6.76
C SER A 327 -23.13 15.55 -6.43
N ALA A 328 -22.35 15.54 -5.36
CA ALA A 328 -21.57 14.34 -4.99
C ALA A 328 -22.44 13.12 -4.65
N ARG A 329 -23.73 13.31 -4.29
CA ARG A 329 -24.62 12.25 -3.77
C ARG A 329 -24.93 11.14 -4.77
N PHE A 330 -24.85 11.42 -6.07
CA PHE A 330 -25.16 10.41 -7.10
C PHE A 330 -23.92 9.61 -7.54
N ALA A 331 -22.71 10.05 -7.21
CA ALA A 331 -21.46 9.51 -7.76
C ALA A 331 -21.35 7.98 -7.60
N THR A 332 -21.55 7.45 -6.39
CA THR A 332 -21.43 6.01 -6.12
C THR A 332 -22.48 5.18 -6.85
N ARG A 333 -23.70 5.69 -7.03
CA ARG A 333 -24.74 5.04 -7.83
C ARG A 333 -24.36 5.01 -9.31
N THR A 334 -23.82 6.13 -9.81
CA THR A 334 -23.35 6.22 -11.18
C THR A 334 -22.18 5.28 -11.44
N TRP A 335 -21.22 5.18 -10.52
CA TRP A 335 -20.11 4.22 -10.62
C TRP A 335 -20.57 2.77 -10.65
N ARG A 336 -21.56 2.39 -9.85
CA ARG A 336 -22.15 1.04 -9.90
C ARG A 336 -22.73 0.74 -11.28
N ARG A 337 -23.44 1.70 -11.88
CA ARG A 337 -24.01 1.56 -13.22
C ARG A 337 -22.93 1.45 -14.29
N LEU A 338 -21.91 2.31 -14.23
CA LEU A 338 -20.76 2.25 -15.15
C LEU A 338 -19.97 0.94 -15.02
N ALA A 339 -20.01 0.31 -13.84
CA ALA A 339 -19.37 -0.96 -13.58
C ALA A 339 -20.21 -2.19 -14.00
N GLU A 340 -21.46 -2.04 -14.43
CA GLU A 340 -22.31 -3.19 -14.83
C GLU A 340 -21.68 -4.04 -15.95
N PRO A 341 -21.05 -3.48 -17.00
CA PRO A 341 -20.49 -4.28 -18.09
C PRO A 341 -19.16 -4.97 -17.75
N SER A 342 -18.30 -4.34 -16.95
CA SER A 342 -16.90 -4.75 -16.75
C SER A 342 -16.56 -5.16 -15.32
N GLY A 343 -17.46 -4.91 -14.37
CA GLY A 343 -17.24 -5.10 -12.94
C GLY A 343 -16.53 -3.91 -12.29
N TRP A 344 -16.74 -3.76 -10.97
CA TRP A 344 -16.20 -2.63 -10.21
C TRP A 344 -14.66 -2.60 -10.17
N ARG A 345 -14.00 -3.77 -10.06
CA ARG A 345 -12.53 -3.85 -10.02
C ARG A 345 -11.91 -3.31 -11.31
N SER A 346 -12.45 -3.69 -12.46
CA SER A 346 -11.98 -3.21 -13.77
C SER A 346 -12.16 -1.70 -13.92
N LEU A 347 -13.33 -1.18 -13.54
CA LEU A 347 -13.58 0.27 -13.58
C LEU A 347 -12.68 1.04 -12.61
N GLN A 348 -12.46 0.51 -11.40
CA GLN A 348 -11.59 1.11 -10.41
C GLN A 348 -10.13 1.13 -10.89
N ALA A 349 -9.63 0.04 -11.48
CA ALA A 349 -8.30 -0.01 -12.08
C ALA A 349 -8.14 1.09 -13.14
N LYS A 350 -9.17 1.29 -13.99
CA LYS A 350 -9.14 2.36 -14.98
C LYS A 350 -9.10 3.76 -14.35
N PHE A 351 -9.82 4.01 -13.26
CA PHE A 351 -9.72 5.30 -12.55
C PHE A 351 -8.33 5.55 -11.97
N VAL A 352 -7.66 4.53 -11.44
CA VAL A 352 -6.28 4.63 -10.94
C VAL A 352 -5.32 4.91 -12.10
N GLU A 353 -5.43 4.17 -13.20
CA GLU A 353 -4.63 4.34 -14.40
C GLU A 353 -4.74 5.76 -14.97
N LEU A 354 -5.97 6.29 -15.09
CA LEU A 354 -6.20 7.65 -15.57
C LEU A 354 -5.63 8.71 -14.61
N ALA A 355 -5.74 8.50 -13.30
CA ALA A 355 -5.15 9.41 -12.32
C ALA A 355 -3.62 9.43 -12.42
N GLU A 356 -3.01 8.26 -12.63
CA GLU A 356 -1.57 8.10 -12.83
C GLU A 356 -1.11 8.72 -14.16
N ALA A 357 -1.85 8.51 -15.25
CA ALA A 357 -1.55 9.11 -16.55
C ALA A 357 -1.57 10.64 -16.51
N LEU A 358 -2.59 11.26 -15.88
CA LEU A 358 -2.64 12.72 -15.70
C LEU A 358 -1.57 13.27 -14.77
N GLN A 359 -0.99 12.42 -13.93
CA GLN A 359 0.10 12.81 -13.07
C GLN A 359 1.42 12.86 -13.83
N ASP A 360 1.64 11.90 -14.73
CA ASP A 360 2.80 11.79 -15.60
C ASP A 360 2.78 12.81 -16.73
N GLU A 361 1.63 12.96 -17.38
CA GLU A 361 1.40 13.88 -18.49
C GLU A 361 0.27 14.85 -18.12
N PRO A 362 0.60 15.91 -17.36
CA PRO A 362 -0.40 16.87 -16.94
C PRO A 362 -0.99 17.63 -18.13
N PRO A 363 -2.30 17.93 -18.10
CA PRO A 363 -2.87 18.84 -19.07
C PRO A 363 -2.21 20.22 -18.96
N PRO A 364 -2.05 20.93 -20.09
CA PRO A 364 -1.59 22.32 -20.09
C PRO A 364 -2.66 23.27 -19.52
N ILE A 365 -3.90 22.80 -19.34
CA ILE A 365 -5.05 23.59 -18.90
C ILE A 365 -5.17 23.57 -17.37
N ASN A 366 -5.26 24.77 -16.78
CA ASN A 366 -5.65 24.95 -15.37
C ASN A 366 -7.17 25.14 -15.25
N TYR A 367 -7.89 24.02 -15.15
CA TYR A 367 -9.35 24.02 -15.08
C TYR A 367 -9.91 24.72 -13.84
N GLN A 368 -9.18 24.70 -12.72
CA GLN A 368 -9.60 25.42 -11.53
C GLN A 368 -9.58 26.93 -11.77
N ARG A 369 -8.47 27.46 -12.31
CA ARG A 369 -8.35 28.88 -12.68
C ARG A 369 -9.43 29.30 -13.66
N ARG A 370 -9.75 28.47 -14.67
CA ARG A 370 -10.84 28.77 -15.62
C ARG A 370 -12.19 28.92 -14.92
N ARG A 371 -12.53 28.04 -13.98
CA ARG A 371 -13.80 28.13 -13.22
C ARG A 371 -13.83 29.31 -12.26
N GLU A 372 -12.68 29.72 -11.73
CA GLU A 372 -12.56 30.91 -10.88
C GLU A 372 -12.75 32.21 -11.69
N LEU A 373 -12.19 32.27 -12.90
CA LEU A 373 -12.32 33.43 -13.81
C LEU A 373 -13.69 33.47 -14.52
N LEU A 374 -14.25 32.29 -14.84
CA LEU A 374 -15.53 32.12 -15.52
C LEU A 374 -16.49 31.25 -14.68
N PRO A 375 -16.99 31.76 -13.54
CA PRO A 375 -17.86 31.00 -12.63
C PRO A 375 -19.25 30.69 -13.21
N SER A 376 -19.68 31.44 -14.24
CA SER A 376 -20.97 31.28 -14.90
C SER A 376 -20.91 31.74 -16.36
N PRO A 377 -21.91 31.39 -17.19
CA PRO A 377 -22.02 31.94 -18.55
C PRO A 377 -22.09 33.47 -18.60
N GLU A 378 -22.63 34.12 -17.56
CA GLU A 378 -22.65 35.58 -17.46
C GLU A 378 -21.24 36.16 -17.34
N ALA A 379 -20.31 35.47 -16.69
CA ALA A 379 -18.92 35.90 -16.64
C ALA A 379 -18.26 35.93 -18.03
N VAL A 380 -18.67 35.04 -18.95
CA VAL A 380 -18.24 35.10 -20.36
C VAL A 380 -18.78 36.35 -21.01
N ARG A 381 -20.07 36.67 -20.81
CA ARG A 381 -20.71 37.89 -21.34
C ARG A 381 -19.97 39.15 -20.88
N MET A 382 -19.59 39.22 -19.60
CA MET A 382 -18.81 40.32 -19.04
C MET A 382 -17.38 40.41 -19.60
N LEU A 383 -16.82 39.28 -20.07
CA LEU A 383 -15.48 39.19 -20.62
C LEU A 383 -15.42 39.54 -22.12
N LEU A 384 -16.51 39.38 -22.88
CA LEU A 384 -16.56 39.63 -24.34
C LEU A 384 -15.94 40.97 -24.78
N PRO A 385 -16.20 42.12 -24.11
CA PRO A 385 -15.59 43.40 -24.49
C PRO A 385 -14.06 43.39 -24.37
N GLN A 386 -13.52 42.71 -23.36
CA GLN A 386 -12.07 42.58 -23.15
C GLN A 386 -11.43 41.67 -24.20
N LEU A 387 -12.20 40.73 -24.75
CA LEU A 387 -11.78 39.85 -25.86
C LEU A 387 -11.90 40.51 -27.23
N GLY A 388 -12.35 41.78 -27.31
CA GLY A 388 -12.56 42.48 -28.57
C GLY A 388 -13.77 41.99 -29.36
N VAL A 389 -14.71 41.31 -28.71
CA VAL A 389 -15.92 40.76 -29.34
C VAL A 389 -17.07 41.74 -29.12
N THR A 390 -17.44 42.46 -30.17
CA THR A 390 -18.51 43.47 -30.14
C THR A 390 -19.89 42.90 -30.49
N GLU A 391 -19.92 41.72 -31.10
CA GLU A 391 -21.14 40.98 -31.41
C GLU A 391 -21.68 40.35 -30.11
N GLY A 392 -22.94 40.62 -29.78
CA GLY A 392 -23.59 39.96 -28.65
C GLY A 392 -23.80 38.48 -28.93
N LEU A 393 -23.50 37.62 -27.96
CA LEU A 393 -23.84 36.20 -28.00
C LEU A 393 -25.24 35.98 -27.44
N ASP A 394 -26.00 35.09 -28.07
CA ASP A 394 -27.26 34.62 -27.48
C ASP A 394 -26.99 33.70 -26.28
N ASP A 395 -28.04 33.37 -25.52
CA ASP A 395 -27.93 32.57 -24.30
C ASP A 395 -27.42 31.13 -24.57
N ASP A 396 -27.75 30.54 -25.72
CA ASP A 396 -27.28 29.20 -26.07
C ASP A 396 -25.79 29.23 -26.46
N GLU A 397 -25.35 30.24 -27.22
CA GLU A 397 -23.95 30.44 -27.60
C GLU A 397 -23.07 30.76 -26.39
N LEU A 398 -23.56 31.58 -25.44
CA LEU A 398 -22.88 31.85 -24.17
C LEU A 398 -22.72 30.59 -23.34
N LEU A 399 -23.80 29.82 -23.21
CA LEU A 399 -23.76 28.56 -22.45
C LEU A 399 -22.81 27.56 -23.11
N TRP A 400 -22.81 27.47 -24.45
CA TRP A 400 -21.87 26.65 -25.19
C TRP A 400 -20.43 27.08 -24.90
N MET A 401 -20.12 28.36 -25.06
CA MET A 401 -18.78 28.90 -24.90
C MET A 401 -18.24 28.73 -23.49
N TRP A 402 -19.08 28.97 -22.49
CA TRP A 402 -18.73 28.73 -21.09
C TRP A 402 -18.48 27.24 -20.82
N SER A 403 -19.37 26.36 -21.29
CA SER A 403 -19.24 24.91 -21.07
C SER A 403 -18.00 24.35 -21.77
N PHE A 404 -17.72 24.82 -22.99
CA PHE A 404 -16.56 24.42 -23.78
C PHE A 404 -15.24 24.87 -23.15
N SER A 405 -15.14 26.15 -22.78
CA SER A 405 -13.92 26.73 -22.20
C SER A 405 -13.61 26.18 -20.80
N THR A 406 -14.61 25.96 -19.96
CA THR A 406 -14.40 25.50 -18.58
C THR A 406 -14.53 23.98 -18.40
N GLN A 407 -15.03 23.27 -19.42
CA GLN A 407 -15.48 21.87 -19.34
C GLN A 407 -16.42 21.62 -18.15
N SER A 408 -17.41 22.50 -17.99
CA SER A 408 -18.39 22.48 -16.89
C SER A 408 -19.82 22.34 -17.41
N SER A 409 -20.72 21.94 -16.52
CA SER A 409 -22.17 21.85 -16.80
C SER A 409 -22.92 22.85 -15.93
N CYS A 410 -23.83 23.62 -16.55
CA CYS A 410 -24.69 24.55 -15.81
C CYS A 410 -25.64 23.81 -14.85
N ASN A 411 -25.85 22.51 -15.06
CA ASN A 411 -26.64 21.66 -14.17
C ASN A 411 -25.95 21.35 -12.84
N LEU A 412 -24.62 21.54 -12.77
CA LEU A 412 -23.79 21.20 -11.62
C LEU A 412 -23.39 22.40 -10.77
N ILE A 413 -23.43 23.62 -11.31
CA ILE A 413 -23.12 24.86 -10.58
C ILE A 413 -24.28 25.31 -9.65
N PRO A 414 -24.00 26.11 -8.61
CA PRO A 414 -25.00 26.73 -7.74
C PRO A 414 -26.19 27.36 -8.49
N PRO A 415 -27.43 27.24 -7.99
CA PRO A 415 -28.61 27.81 -8.65
C PRO A 415 -28.53 29.33 -8.88
N GLN A 416 -27.86 30.06 -7.98
CA GLN A 416 -27.65 31.51 -8.11
C GLN A 416 -26.81 31.89 -9.33
N GLN A 417 -26.02 30.95 -9.86
CA GLN A 417 -25.13 31.19 -11.01
C GLN A 417 -25.76 30.73 -12.34
N ARG A 418 -26.99 30.20 -12.33
CA ARG A 418 -27.72 29.71 -13.52
C ARG A 418 -28.62 30.77 -14.17
N GLU A 419 -28.57 32.01 -13.68
CA GLU A 419 -29.51 33.10 -13.98
C GLU A 419 -30.09 33.06 -15.40
N ASN A 420 -31.42 32.97 -15.50
CA ASN A 420 -32.23 33.04 -16.73
C ASN A 420 -31.98 32.00 -17.84
N LEU A 421 -30.98 31.12 -17.70
CA LEU A 421 -30.76 30.06 -18.67
C LEU A 421 -31.85 29.00 -18.49
N ALA A 422 -32.71 28.86 -19.49
CA ALA A 422 -33.65 27.75 -19.57
C ALA A 422 -32.90 26.43 -19.33
N ARG A 423 -33.55 25.44 -18.68
CA ARG A 423 -32.98 24.10 -18.39
C ARG A 423 -32.72 23.29 -19.68
N ARG A 424 -31.97 23.83 -20.63
CA ARG A 424 -31.53 23.15 -21.84
C ARG A 424 -30.30 22.33 -21.50
N VAL A 425 -30.34 21.07 -21.91
CA VAL A 425 -29.32 20.06 -21.60
C VAL A 425 -28.14 20.18 -22.55
N THR A 426 -28.34 20.75 -23.74
CA THR A 426 -27.32 20.82 -24.79
C THR A 426 -27.37 22.18 -25.48
N PRO A 427 -26.36 23.04 -25.31
CA PRO A 427 -26.33 24.34 -25.97
C PRO A 427 -26.01 24.22 -27.46
N ARG A 428 -26.47 25.20 -28.26
CA ARG A 428 -26.21 25.25 -29.70
C ARG A 428 -24.78 25.74 -29.95
N THR A 429 -24.04 25.03 -30.79
CA THR A 429 -22.69 25.46 -31.21
C THR A 429 -22.77 26.79 -31.99
N PRO A 430 -21.95 27.80 -31.65
CA PRO A 430 -21.86 29.05 -32.40
C PRO A 430 -21.47 28.83 -33.86
N ALA A 431 -21.71 29.83 -34.72
CA ALA A 431 -21.23 29.80 -36.10
C ALA A 431 -19.69 29.62 -36.15
N PRO A 432 -19.14 28.81 -37.08
CA PRO A 432 -17.71 28.46 -37.08
C PRO A 432 -16.75 29.66 -37.07
N ALA A 433 -17.08 30.75 -37.75
CA ALA A 433 -16.26 31.96 -37.78
C ALA A 433 -16.22 32.69 -36.42
N LEU A 434 -17.35 32.70 -35.71
CA LEU A 434 -17.46 33.25 -34.37
C LEU A 434 -16.74 32.36 -33.35
N LEU A 435 -16.90 31.04 -33.49
CA LEU A 435 -16.19 30.04 -32.69
C LEU A 435 -14.67 30.18 -32.80
N ASN A 436 -14.11 30.30 -34.00
CA ASN A 436 -12.67 30.45 -34.21
C ASN A 436 -12.12 31.74 -33.60
N ARG A 437 -12.82 32.87 -33.76
CA ARG A 437 -12.44 34.16 -33.16
C ARG A 437 -12.44 34.09 -31.64
N LEU A 438 -13.53 33.59 -31.05
CA LEU A 438 -13.65 33.43 -29.60
C LEU A 438 -12.62 32.45 -29.06
N SER A 439 -12.33 31.39 -29.82
CA SER A 439 -11.36 30.40 -29.41
C SER A 439 -9.96 31.01 -29.28
N CYS A 440 -9.50 31.69 -30.33
CA CYS A 440 -8.20 32.37 -30.33
C CYS A 440 -8.10 33.43 -29.22
N ALA A 441 -9.17 34.18 -28.98
CA ALA A 441 -9.20 35.22 -27.95
C ALA A 441 -9.09 34.63 -26.54
N LEU A 442 -9.81 33.54 -26.25
CA LEU A 442 -9.76 32.88 -24.95
C LEU A 442 -8.43 32.14 -24.74
N GLU A 443 -7.85 31.52 -25.76
CA GLU A 443 -6.49 30.94 -25.66
C GLU A 443 -5.46 31.99 -25.28
N THR A 444 -5.54 33.17 -25.91
CA THR A 444 -4.68 34.32 -25.58
C THR A 444 -4.95 34.83 -24.16
N TYR A 445 -6.21 34.89 -23.74
CA TYR A 445 -6.59 35.37 -22.41
C TYR A 445 -6.11 34.43 -21.29
N PHE A 446 -6.22 33.11 -21.48
CA PHE A 446 -5.81 32.14 -20.49
C PHE A 446 -4.31 31.82 -20.54
N ASP A 447 -3.65 32.04 -21.68
CA ASP A 447 -2.27 31.61 -21.96
C ASP A 447 -2.13 30.07 -21.92
N GLU A 448 -3.11 29.37 -22.49
CA GLU A 448 -3.21 27.90 -22.56
C GLU A 448 -4.20 27.49 -23.66
N PRO A 449 -4.08 26.28 -24.24
CA PRO A 449 -4.99 25.83 -25.30
C PRO A 449 -6.41 25.66 -24.77
N LEU A 450 -7.44 25.94 -25.57
CA LEU A 450 -8.82 25.83 -25.10
C LEU A 450 -9.27 24.39 -24.89
N TYR A 451 -8.77 23.49 -25.72
CA TYR A 451 -9.06 22.08 -25.70
C TYR A 451 -7.78 21.27 -25.52
N TRP A 452 -7.89 20.21 -24.76
CA TRP A 452 -6.87 19.20 -24.59
C TRP A 452 -7.58 17.88 -24.34
N THR A 453 -7.01 16.78 -24.78
CA THR A 453 -7.47 15.42 -24.44
C THR A 453 -6.33 14.65 -23.82
N PRO A 454 -6.61 13.78 -22.84
CA PRO A 454 -5.60 12.89 -22.31
C PRO A 454 -5.03 11.99 -23.42
N PRO A 455 -3.74 11.62 -23.31
CA PRO A 455 -3.06 10.72 -24.25
C PRO A 455 -3.67 9.32 -24.29
#